data_AF-M5BJ15-F1
#
_entry.id   AF-M5BJ15-F1
#
_cell.length_a   1.000
_cell.length_b   1.000
_cell.length_c   1.000
_cell.angle_alpha   90.00
_cell.angle_beta   90.00
_cell.angle_gamma   90.00
#
_symmetry.space_group_name_H-M   'P 1'
#
loop_
_entity.id
_entity.type
_entity.pdbx_description
1 polymer ?
#
loop_
_entity_poly.entity_id
_entity_poly.type
_entity_poly.pdbx_seq_one_letter_code
_entity_poly.pdbx_strand_id
1 'polypeptide(L)'
;MDVVREIENVPKGPGDKPKETVVVADSGELKLELEVDETGKQEGEPPAKKPTTGTETGAKETTTAAAKETEEQYQMLSSPLHYLLVLLVFVVVPVTAFVLLGGMRVVRRALGRDIKGKGRERDSRSRGRYGRLADDEEK
;
A
#
# COMPACT_ATOMS: atom_id res chain seq x y z
N MET A 1 11.54 -10.25 -25.38
CA MET A 1 10.72 -10.86 -24.31
C MET A 1 11.39 -12.11 -23.73
N ASP A 2 12.36 -12.70 -24.41
CA ASP A 2 12.94 -14.00 -24.03
C ASP A 2 13.77 -13.92 -22.75
N VAL A 3 14.54 -12.85 -22.56
CA VAL A 3 15.29 -12.58 -21.31
C VAL A 3 14.38 -12.53 -20.08
N VAL A 4 13.16 -11.98 -20.21
CA VAL A 4 12.19 -11.94 -19.10
C VAL A 4 11.75 -13.36 -18.74
N ARG A 5 11.51 -14.21 -19.73
CA ARG A 5 11.13 -15.61 -19.51
C ARG A 5 12.27 -16.42 -18.92
N GLU A 6 13.50 -16.14 -19.29
CA GLU A 6 14.68 -16.76 -18.69
C GLU A 6 14.78 -16.40 -17.20
N ILE A 7 14.60 -15.13 -16.85
CA ILE A 7 14.60 -14.65 -15.45
C ILE A 7 13.44 -15.25 -14.65
N GLU A 8 12.25 -15.34 -15.25
CA GLU A 8 11.06 -15.92 -14.61
C GLU A 8 11.26 -17.39 -14.23
N ASN A 9 12.00 -18.15 -15.05
CA ASN A 9 12.23 -19.58 -14.87
C ASN A 9 13.51 -19.92 -14.11
N VAL A 10 14.24 -18.93 -13.57
CA VAL A 10 15.42 -19.17 -12.73
C VAL A 10 15.03 -20.03 -11.51
N PRO A 11 15.85 -21.01 -11.10
CA PRO A 11 15.59 -21.81 -9.90
C PRO A 11 15.31 -20.92 -8.68
N LYS A 12 14.11 -21.08 -8.10
CA LYS A 12 13.63 -20.31 -6.94
C LYS A 12 13.89 -21.05 -5.63
N GLY A 13 14.15 -20.29 -4.57
CA GLY A 13 14.26 -20.70 -3.18
C GLY A 13 12.99 -20.35 -2.39
N PRO A 14 13.02 -20.44 -1.05
CA PRO A 14 11.88 -20.11 -0.21
C PRO A 14 11.52 -18.62 -0.35
N GLY A 15 10.23 -18.34 -0.52
CA GLY A 15 9.72 -16.97 -0.67
C GLY A 15 9.97 -16.36 -2.04
N ASP A 16 10.01 -17.17 -3.10
CA ASP A 16 10.12 -16.73 -4.50
C ASP A 16 11.42 -15.96 -4.82
N LYS A 17 12.45 -16.12 -3.98
CA LYS A 17 13.77 -15.53 -4.21
C LYS A 17 14.57 -16.45 -5.14
N PRO A 18 15.27 -15.93 -6.16
CA PRO A 18 16.11 -16.79 -6.99
C PRO A 18 17.28 -17.36 -6.16
N LYS A 19 17.66 -18.62 -6.42
CA LYS A 19 18.78 -19.30 -5.74
C LYS A 19 20.11 -18.64 -6.05
N GLU A 20 20.23 -18.12 -7.27
CA GLU A 20 21.36 -17.33 -7.72
C GLU A 20 20.91 -15.88 -7.91
N THR A 21 21.75 -14.93 -7.49
CA THR A 21 21.40 -13.51 -7.56
C THR A 21 21.37 -13.04 -9.01
N VAL A 22 20.22 -12.56 -9.46
CA VAL A 22 20.07 -11.92 -10.78
C VAL A 22 20.43 -10.44 -10.65
N VAL A 23 21.42 -9.98 -11.40
CA VAL A 23 21.92 -8.60 -11.38
C VAL A 23 21.79 -7.99 -12.77
N VAL A 24 21.33 -6.74 -12.84
CA VAL A 24 21.34 -5.97 -14.09
C VAL A 24 22.77 -5.48 -14.31
N ALA A 25 23.46 -6.06 -15.30
CA ALA A 25 24.86 -5.76 -15.57
C ALA A 25 25.07 -4.32 -16.09
N ASP A 26 24.13 -3.82 -16.88
CA ASP A 26 24.13 -2.47 -17.43
C ASP A 26 22.70 -1.99 -17.64
N SER A 27 22.48 -0.69 -17.48
CA SER A 27 21.18 -0.05 -17.69
C SER A 27 21.39 1.35 -18.25
N GLY A 28 20.63 1.69 -19.29
CA GLY A 28 20.70 3.01 -19.91
C GLY A 28 19.35 3.45 -20.47
N GLU A 29 19.27 4.73 -20.81
CA GLU A 29 18.10 5.32 -21.47
C GLU A 29 18.24 5.16 -22.98
N LEU A 30 17.16 4.70 -23.63
CA LEU A 30 17.06 4.65 -25.08
C LEU A 30 16.46 5.98 -25.58
N LYS A 31 17.19 6.70 -26.43
CA LYS A 31 16.67 7.92 -27.08
C LYS A 31 15.55 7.52 -28.02
N LEU A 32 14.34 8.01 -27.74
CA LEU A 32 13.19 7.86 -28.62
C LEU A 32 13.05 9.15 -29.42
N GLU A 33 13.20 9.05 -30.75
CA GLU A 33 12.91 10.16 -31.66
C GLU A 33 11.39 10.21 -31.82
N LEU A 34 10.76 11.09 -31.04
CA LEU A 34 9.34 11.39 -31.17
C LEU A 34 9.21 12.59 -32.11
N GLU A 35 8.51 12.41 -33.22
CA GLU A 35 8.14 13.51 -34.10
C GLU A 35 7.08 14.35 -33.36
N VAL A 36 7.45 15.59 -33.04
CA VAL A 36 6.57 16.55 -32.37
C VAL A 36 6.09 17.55 -33.42
N ASP A 37 4.78 17.75 -33.48
CA ASP A 37 4.17 18.71 -34.39
C ASP A 37 4.48 20.16 -33.97
N GLU A 38 4.19 21.13 -34.85
CA GLU A 38 4.45 22.56 -34.62
C GLU A 38 3.66 23.14 -33.43
N THR A 39 2.73 22.37 -32.83
CA THR A 39 1.94 22.76 -31.66
C THR A 39 2.48 22.15 -30.36
N GLY A 40 3.59 21.40 -30.43
CA GLY A 40 4.18 20.72 -29.28
C GLY A 40 3.42 19.46 -28.85
N LYS A 41 2.55 18.92 -29.71
CA LYS A 41 1.83 17.66 -29.48
C LYS A 41 2.51 16.52 -30.22
N GLN A 42 2.52 15.36 -29.57
CA GLN A 42 2.96 14.11 -30.19
C GLN A 42 1.77 13.59 -31.01
N GLU A 43 1.84 13.72 -32.34
CA GLU A 43 0.92 13.01 -33.23
C GLU A 43 1.34 11.54 -33.30
N GLY A 44 0.52 10.65 -32.76
CA GLY A 44 0.70 9.21 -32.95
C GLY A 44 0.84 8.43 -31.66
N GLU A 45 -0.22 7.69 -31.38
CA GLU A 45 -0.26 6.45 -30.61
C GLU A 45 1.08 5.67 -30.64
N PRO A 46 1.57 5.14 -29.50
CA PRO A 46 2.87 4.48 -29.44
C PRO A 46 2.94 3.33 -30.44
N PRO A 47 4.02 3.18 -31.22
CA PRO A 47 4.11 2.14 -32.23
C PRO A 47 4.23 0.77 -31.55
N ALA A 48 3.12 0.04 -31.51
CA ALA A 48 3.10 -1.41 -31.36
C ALA A 48 3.71 -2.07 -32.62
N LYS A 49 5.03 -1.95 -32.81
CA LYS A 49 5.75 -2.73 -33.83
C LYS A 49 6.29 -4.02 -33.23
N LYS A 50 5.54 -5.11 -33.40
CA LYS A 50 6.08 -6.47 -33.50
C LYS A 50 6.93 -6.57 -34.78
N PRO A 51 7.98 -7.41 -34.83
CA PRO A 51 8.82 -7.53 -36.02
C PRO A 51 8.10 -8.32 -37.13
N THR A 52 8.46 -7.95 -38.35
CA THR A 52 7.96 -8.31 -39.68
C THR A 52 8.16 -9.76 -40.12
N THR A 53 7.25 -10.31 -40.96
CA THR A 53 7.45 -10.82 -42.34
C THR A 53 6.31 -11.76 -42.77
N GLY A 54 5.70 -11.53 -43.95
CA GLY A 54 4.81 -12.51 -44.62
C GLY A 54 3.79 -11.90 -45.58
N THR A 55 4.13 -11.90 -46.87
CA THR A 55 3.32 -11.57 -48.06
C THR A 55 2.06 -12.46 -48.19
N GLU A 56 0.89 -11.88 -48.48
CA GLU A 56 0.03 -12.18 -49.66
C GLU A 56 -1.38 -11.55 -49.58
N THR A 57 -1.79 -11.09 -50.76
CA THR A 57 -3.02 -10.49 -51.30
C THR A 57 -4.36 -11.04 -50.79
N GLY A 58 -5.35 -10.16 -50.57
CA GLY A 58 -6.76 -10.57 -50.44
C GLY A 58 -7.72 -9.43 -50.12
N ALA A 59 -8.68 -9.19 -51.02
CA ALA A 59 -9.61 -8.06 -51.08
C ALA A 59 -10.70 -7.97 -49.99
N LYS A 60 -11.32 -6.78 -49.93
CA LYS A 60 -12.70 -6.46 -49.46
C LYS A 60 -12.94 -6.65 -47.94
N GLU A 61 -13.73 -5.84 -47.24
CA GLU A 61 -14.88 -5.04 -47.65
C GLU A 61 -15.19 -3.98 -46.58
N THR A 62 -15.72 -2.86 -47.04
CA THR A 62 -16.37 -1.78 -46.32
C THR A 62 -17.53 -2.29 -45.46
N THR A 63 -17.62 -1.87 -44.19
CA THR A 63 -18.93 -1.56 -43.59
C THR A 63 -18.81 -0.56 -42.45
N THR A 64 -19.35 0.63 -42.71
CA THR A 64 -19.76 1.64 -41.75
C THR A 64 -20.87 1.07 -40.85
N ALA A 65 -20.71 1.14 -39.53
CA ALA A 65 -21.83 1.13 -38.60
C ALA A 65 -21.43 1.90 -37.33
N ALA A 66 -22.13 3.01 -37.12
CA ALA A 66 -21.96 3.93 -36.03
C ALA A 66 -22.37 3.35 -34.66
N ALA A 67 -21.91 4.05 -33.62
CA ALA A 67 -22.48 4.14 -32.28
C ALA A 67 -22.11 3.02 -31.29
N LYS A 68 -21.06 3.25 -30.50
CA LYS A 68 -21.17 3.85 -29.16
C LYS A 68 -19.78 3.92 -28.53
N GLU A 69 -19.20 5.12 -28.58
CA GLU A 69 -18.13 5.54 -27.69
C GLU A 69 -18.64 5.41 -26.26
N THR A 70 -18.16 4.41 -25.54
CA THR A 70 -18.14 4.47 -24.07
C THR A 70 -16.73 4.90 -23.72
N GLU A 71 -16.42 6.15 -24.05
CA GLU A 71 -15.32 6.84 -23.41
C GLU A 71 -15.72 6.94 -21.94
N GLU A 72 -15.22 6.02 -21.12
CA GLU A 72 -15.11 6.27 -19.69
C GLU A 72 -14.06 7.37 -19.51
N GLN A 73 -14.54 8.58 -19.78
CA GLN A 73 -13.92 9.83 -19.45
C GLN A 73 -13.78 9.80 -17.93
N TYR A 74 -12.61 9.38 -17.44
CA TYR A 74 -12.22 9.59 -16.05
C TYR A 74 -12.20 11.10 -15.84
N GLN A 75 -13.37 11.65 -15.50
CA GLN A 75 -13.49 12.92 -14.80
C GLN A 75 -12.84 12.69 -13.44
N MET A 76 -11.50 12.66 -13.43
CA MET A 76 -10.73 12.76 -12.21
C MET A 76 -11.16 14.06 -11.58
N LEU A 77 -11.94 13.89 -10.52
CA LEU A 77 -12.55 14.88 -9.67
C LEU A 77 -11.49 15.92 -9.26
N SER A 78 -11.28 16.92 -10.11
CA SER A 78 -10.27 17.97 -9.90
C SER A 78 -10.69 18.99 -8.86
N SER A 79 -11.88 18.83 -8.28
CA SER A 79 -12.34 19.69 -7.20
C SER A 79 -11.84 19.17 -5.85
N PRO A 80 -11.18 20.04 -5.04
CA PRO A 80 -10.69 19.71 -3.70
C PRO A 80 -11.74 19.09 -2.77
N LEU A 81 -13.02 19.36 -3.04
CA LEU A 81 -14.17 18.90 -2.27
C LEU A 81 -14.33 17.37 -2.31
N HIS A 82 -13.99 16.71 -3.41
CA HIS A 82 -14.07 15.25 -3.48
C HIS A 82 -13.03 14.57 -2.60
N TYR A 83 -11.81 15.11 -2.55
CA TYR A 83 -10.78 14.63 -1.62
C TYR A 83 -11.20 14.82 -0.16
N LEU A 84 -11.87 15.93 0.18
CA LEU A 84 -12.41 16.15 1.52
C LEU A 84 -13.52 15.16 1.87
N LEU A 85 -14.42 14.84 0.93
CA LEU A 85 -15.46 13.83 1.16
C LEU A 85 -14.87 12.42 1.32
N VAL A 86 -13.91 12.04 0.49
CA VAL A 86 -13.21 10.75 0.62
C VAL A 86 -12.48 10.68 1.96
N LEU A 87 -11.76 11.73 2.37
CA LEU A 87 -11.08 11.78 3.67
C LEU A 87 -12.07 11.69 4.82
N LEU A 88 -13.21 12.38 4.74
CA LEU A 88 -14.25 12.32 5.76
C LEU A 88 -14.81 10.90 5.91
N VAL A 89 -15.13 10.23 4.79
CA VAL A 89 -15.71 8.88 4.82
C VAL A 89 -14.67 7.82 5.23
N PHE A 90 -13.45 7.88 4.71
CA PHE A 90 -12.44 6.84 4.92
C PHE A 90 -11.57 7.05 6.15
N VAL A 91 -11.50 8.27 6.70
CA VAL A 91 -10.67 8.57 7.88
C VAL A 91 -11.53 9.02 9.04
N VAL A 92 -12.37 10.06 8.85
CA VAL A 92 -13.10 10.66 9.97
C VAL A 92 -14.19 9.72 10.51
N VAL A 93 -15.00 9.11 9.65
CA VAL A 93 -16.04 8.15 10.07
C VAL A 93 -15.48 6.93 10.82
N PRO A 94 -14.47 6.20 10.33
CA PRO A 94 -13.94 5.05 11.08
C PRO A 94 -13.23 5.46 12.37
N VAL A 95 -12.52 6.58 12.41
CA VAL A 95 -11.88 7.07 13.64
C VAL A 95 -12.92 7.47 14.69
N THR A 96 -13.97 8.19 14.28
CA THR A 96 -15.06 8.57 15.18
C THR A 96 -15.85 7.36 15.66
N ALA A 97 -16.17 6.41 14.77
CA ALA A 97 -16.78 5.13 15.15
C ALA A 97 -15.90 4.36 16.14
N PHE A 98 -14.58 4.30 15.90
CA PHE A 98 -13.63 3.66 16.80
C PHE A 98 -13.63 4.32 18.19
N VAL A 99 -13.65 5.65 18.26
CA VAL A 99 -13.72 6.37 19.54
C VAL A 99 -15.05 6.11 20.26
N LEU A 100 -16.18 6.16 19.56
CA LEU A 100 -17.53 5.94 20.12
C LEU A 100 -17.74 4.50 20.58
N LEU A 101 -17.23 3.51 19.86
CA LEU A 101 -17.22 2.09 20.25
C LEU A 101 -16.26 1.79 21.42
N GLY A 102 -15.65 2.82 22.01
CA GLY A 102 -14.77 2.66 23.17
C GLY A 102 -13.36 2.21 22.80
N GLY A 103 -12.92 2.44 21.57
CA GLY A 103 -11.55 2.20 21.12
C GLY A 103 -10.52 2.90 22.01
N MET A 104 -10.82 4.07 22.57
CA MET A 104 -9.96 4.72 23.58
C MET A 104 -9.79 3.89 24.86
N ARG A 105 -10.78 3.07 25.24
CA ARG A 105 -10.69 2.15 26.39
C ARG A 105 -9.80 0.94 26.07
N VAL A 106 -9.86 0.45 24.83
CA VAL A 106 -8.97 -0.60 24.32
C VAL A 106 -7.54 -0.09 24.23
N VAL A 107 -7.33 1.10 23.67
CA VAL A 107 -6.03 1.77 23.57
C VAL A 107 -5.45 2.05 24.96
N ARG A 108 -6.24 2.54 25.92
CA ARG A 108 -5.79 2.66 27.32
C ARG A 108 -5.46 1.33 27.97
N ARG A 109 -6.10 0.23 27.58
CA ARG A 109 -5.81 -1.11 28.10
C ARG A 109 -4.57 -1.72 27.46
N ALA A 110 -4.35 -1.45 26.17
CA ALA A 110 -3.19 -1.93 25.42
C ALA A 110 -1.92 -1.14 25.79
N LEU A 111 -1.99 0.19 25.79
CA LEU A 111 -0.86 1.07 26.11
C LEU A 111 -0.67 1.31 27.62
N GLY A 112 -1.74 1.18 28.42
CA GLY A 112 -1.68 1.37 29.88
C GLY A 112 -1.24 0.15 30.68
N ARG A 113 -1.03 -1.00 30.03
CA ARG A 113 -0.48 -2.20 30.68
C ARG A 113 1.03 -2.13 30.89
N ASP A 114 1.76 -1.34 30.10
CA ASP A 114 3.22 -1.31 30.18
C ASP A 114 3.80 -0.16 31.04
N ILE A 115 3.04 0.88 31.34
CA ILE A 115 3.57 2.02 32.11
C ILE A 115 3.36 1.87 33.63
N LYS A 116 2.45 0.98 34.08
CA LYS A 116 2.09 0.84 35.50
C LYS A 116 2.46 -0.53 36.09
N GLY A 117 3.58 -1.09 35.63
CA GLY A 117 4.06 -2.44 36.00
C GLY A 117 5.29 -2.49 36.92
N LYS A 118 5.75 -1.39 37.50
CA LYS A 118 6.82 -1.38 38.53
C LYS A 118 6.48 -0.36 39.61
N GLY A 119 5.83 -0.77 40.70
CA GLY A 119 5.72 0.12 41.86
C GLY A 119 4.53 -0.06 42.81
N ARG A 120 3.71 -1.11 42.67
CA ARG A 120 2.68 -1.42 43.69
C ARG A 120 2.72 -2.86 44.18
N GLU A 121 3.93 -3.38 44.34
CA GLU A 121 4.13 -4.72 44.91
C GLU A 121 5.29 -4.72 45.91
N ARG A 122 5.27 -3.76 46.83
CA ARG A 122 6.00 -3.76 48.11
C ARG A 122 5.39 -2.63 48.93
N ASP A 123 4.44 -2.94 49.81
CA ASP A 123 4.18 -2.21 51.07
C ASP A 123 2.91 -2.64 51.82
N SER A 124 2.22 -3.70 51.41
CA SER A 124 1.12 -4.27 52.21
C SER A 124 1.54 -5.40 53.15
N ARG A 125 2.83 -5.76 53.25
CA ARG A 125 3.31 -6.86 54.13
C ARG A 125 4.15 -6.45 55.35
N SER A 126 4.45 -5.16 55.56
CA SER A 126 5.37 -4.73 56.64
C SER A 126 4.73 -4.00 57.83
N ARG A 127 3.42 -3.72 57.85
CA ARG A 127 2.78 -2.99 58.97
C ARG A 127 1.93 -3.84 59.93
N GLY A 128 1.97 -5.17 59.82
CA GLY A 128 1.13 -6.06 60.64
C GLY A 128 1.85 -6.85 61.74
N ARG A 129 3.09 -6.53 62.13
CA ARG A 129 3.86 -7.41 63.04
C ARG A 129 4.79 -6.74 64.05
N TYR A 130 4.53 -5.49 64.45
CA TYR A 130 5.21 -4.86 65.60
C TYR A 130 4.27 -3.94 66.41
N GLY A 131 3.03 -4.39 66.66
CA GLY A 131 2.04 -3.63 67.42
C GLY A 131 1.48 -4.37 68.64
N ARG A 132 2.20 -5.35 69.19
CA ARG A 132 1.65 -6.18 70.28
C ARG A 132 2.69 -6.78 71.22
N LEU A 133 3.67 -5.98 71.65
CA LEU A 133 4.66 -6.39 72.67
C LEU A 133 4.96 -5.30 73.71
N ALA A 134 4.11 -4.28 73.86
CA ALA A 134 4.33 -3.21 74.85
C ALA A 134 3.36 -3.24 76.04
N ASP A 135 2.46 -4.22 76.13
CA ASP A 135 1.48 -4.31 77.24
C ASP A 135 1.77 -5.46 78.23
N ASP A 136 2.92 -6.13 78.15
CA ASP A 136 3.32 -7.21 79.07
C ASP A 136 4.54 -6.85 79.94
N GLU A 137 4.65 -5.58 80.38
CA GLU A 137 5.45 -5.22 81.55
C GLU A 137 4.55 -4.67 82.67
N GLU A 138 3.80 -5.58 83.30
CA GLU A 138 3.45 -5.44 84.71
C GLU A 138 4.64 -5.90 85.57
N LYS A 139 5.19 -5.01 86.41
CA LYS A 139 5.41 -5.26 87.85
C LYS A 139 6.01 -4.08 88.60
#